data_AF-A0A8S2DN16-F1
#
_entry.id   AF-A0A8S2DN16-F1
#
_cell.length_a   1.000
_cell.length_b   1.000
_cell.length_c   1.000
_cell.angle_alpha   90.00
_cell.angle_beta   90.00
_cell.angle_gamma   90.00
#
_symmetry.space_group_name_H-M   'P 1'
#
loop_
_entity.id
_entity.type
_entity.pdbx_description
1 polymer ?
#
loop_
_entity_poly.entity_id
_entity_poly.type
_entity_poly.pdbx_seq_one_letter_code
_entity_poly.pdbx_strand_id
1 'polypeptide(L)'
;MQVAPLSETATYNLGTSQIDDFTIIHSGTPSGNKTRSTYGVAVCLNKEATDIWKDSGSEWEAINDRIIIVRLGCKPINITVIAVYASVHPSNGQKSK
;
A
#
# COMPACT_ATOMS: atom_id res chain seq x y z
N MET A 1 -13.48 9.49 8.85
CA MET A 1 -12.35 9.00 8.04
C MET A 1 -12.48 7.51 7.74
N GLN A 2 -12.25 7.06 6.50
CA GLN A 2 -12.22 5.63 6.14
C GLN A 2 -10.91 5.26 5.43
N VAL A 3 -10.34 4.13 5.83
CA VAL A 3 -9.10 3.58 5.27
C VAL A 3 -9.28 2.08 5.09
N ALA A 4 -8.97 1.56 3.90
CA ALA A 4 -9.05 0.14 3.59
C ALA A 4 -7.71 -0.36 3.03
N PRO A 5 -6.96 -1.18 3.79
CA PRO A 5 -5.84 -1.92 3.23
C PRO A 5 -6.36 -3.09 2.38
N LEU A 6 -5.82 -3.25 1.18
CA LEU A 6 -6.15 -4.30 0.24
C LEU A 6 -4.90 -5.12 -0.08
N SER A 7 -5.08 -6.43 -0.24
CA SER A 7 -4.06 -7.38 -0.62
C SER A 7 -4.49 -8.16 -1.86
N GLU A 8 -3.53 -8.71 -2.60
CA GLU A 8 -3.79 -9.44 -3.85
C GLU A 8 -4.50 -8.58 -4.91
N THR A 9 -4.11 -7.32 -4.99
CA THR A 9 -4.75 -6.32 -5.88
C THR A 9 -4.47 -6.54 -7.36
N ALA A 10 -3.51 -7.40 -7.70
CA ALA A 10 -2.99 -7.59 -9.06
C ALA A 10 -2.58 -6.27 -9.77
N THR A 11 -2.25 -5.23 -9.00
CA THR A 11 -1.80 -3.93 -9.52
C THR A 11 -0.36 -4.01 -10.00
N TYR A 12 -0.01 -3.17 -10.98
CA TYR A 12 1.35 -3.07 -11.49
C TYR A 12 1.99 -1.76 -11.11
N ASN A 13 3.31 -1.80 -10.91
CA ASN A 13 4.12 -0.65 -10.51
C ASN A 13 3.67 -0.06 -9.15
N LEU A 14 4.39 0.97 -8.73
CA LEU A 14 4.09 1.76 -7.54
C LEU A 14 3.49 3.11 -7.93
N GLY A 15 2.60 3.63 -7.10
CA GLY A 15 2.07 4.97 -7.32
C GLY A 15 0.79 5.26 -6.57
N THR A 16 0.17 6.37 -6.98
CA THR A 16 -1.15 6.78 -6.51
C THR A 16 -2.09 6.91 -7.70
N SER A 17 -3.34 6.55 -7.50
CA SER A 17 -4.41 6.69 -8.48
C SER A 17 -5.68 7.16 -7.79
N GLN A 18 -6.61 7.71 -8.57
CA GLN A 18 -7.91 8.15 -8.09
C GLN A 18 -8.99 7.30 -8.75
N ILE A 19 -9.87 6.71 -7.96
CA ILE A 19 -11.08 6.03 -8.43
C ILE A 19 -12.24 6.63 -7.66
N ASP A 20 -13.13 7.33 -8.35
CA ASP A 20 -14.21 8.12 -7.75
C ASP A 20 -13.70 8.99 -6.59
N ASP A 21 -14.31 8.89 -5.41
CA ASP A 21 -13.94 9.63 -4.20
C ASP A 21 -12.81 8.98 -3.38
N PHE A 22 -12.14 7.97 -3.94
CA PHE A 22 -11.05 7.27 -3.28
C PHE A 22 -9.70 7.54 -3.94
N THR A 23 -8.73 7.94 -3.11
CA THR A 23 -7.31 7.87 -3.48
C THR A 23 -6.79 6.48 -3.13
N ILE A 24 -6.14 5.82 -4.10
CA ILE A 24 -5.55 4.50 -3.95
C ILE A 24 -4.03 4.64 -4.03
N ILE A 25 -3.35 4.33 -2.94
CA ILE A 25 -1.89 4.27 -2.86
C ILE A 25 -1.51 2.79 -3.00
N HIS A 26 -0.74 2.43 -4.02
CA HIS A 26 -0.48 1.03 -4.34
C HIS A 26 1.00 0.73 -4.58
N SER A 27 1.34 -0.52 -4.29
CA SER A 27 2.61 -1.15 -4.66
C SER A 27 2.30 -2.48 -5.31
N GLY A 28 2.89 -2.71 -6.47
CA GLY A 28 2.66 -3.92 -7.26
C GLY A 28 3.87 -4.30 -8.08
N THR A 29 3.87 -5.52 -8.60
CA THR A 29 5.00 -6.05 -9.37
C THR A 29 5.32 -5.12 -10.56
N PRO A 30 6.60 -4.89 -10.89
CA PRO A 30 6.97 -4.09 -12.05
C PRO A 30 6.34 -4.63 -13.33
N SER A 31 5.84 -3.74 -14.17
CA SER A 31 5.13 -4.07 -15.42
C SER A 31 5.95 -4.88 -16.44
N GLY A 32 7.28 -4.93 -16.32
CA GLY A 32 8.15 -5.82 -17.11
C GLY A 32 8.06 -7.30 -16.71
N ASN A 33 7.56 -7.60 -15.51
CA ASN A 33 7.45 -8.95 -14.94
C ASN A 33 5.98 -9.38 -14.79
N LYS A 34 5.12 -9.01 -15.74
CA LYS A 34 3.68 -9.37 -15.74
C LYS A 34 3.51 -10.89 -15.78
N THR A 35 3.03 -11.46 -14.68
CA THR A 35 2.60 -12.87 -14.60
C THR A 35 1.12 -12.94 -14.24
N ARG A 36 0.44 -14.06 -14.51
CA ARG A 36 -0.98 -14.26 -14.15
C ARG A 36 -1.24 -14.21 -12.63
N SER A 37 -0.19 -14.38 -11.82
CA SER A 37 -0.19 -14.38 -10.37
C SER A 37 0.57 -13.16 -9.84
N THR A 38 0.14 -11.97 -10.25
CA THR A 38 0.80 -10.72 -9.85
C THR A 38 0.43 -10.39 -8.41
N TYR A 39 1.44 -10.19 -7.56
CA TYR A 39 1.25 -9.70 -6.20
C TYR A 39 0.85 -8.22 -6.22
N GLY A 40 0.31 -7.75 -5.11
CA GLY A 40 0.06 -6.33 -4.95
C GLY A 40 -0.62 -6.02 -3.64
N VAL A 41 -0.37 -4.81 -3.17
CA VAL A 41 -1.02 -4.22 -2.01
C VAL A 41 -1.45 -2.80 -2.34
N ALA A 42 -2.55 -2.38 -1.74
CA ALA A 42 -3.00 -1.00 -1.82
C ALA A 42 -3.59 -0.53 -0.50
N VAL A 43 -3.66 0.77 -0.34
CA VAL A 43 -4.43 1.45 0.70
C VAL A 43 -5.39 2.41 0.01
N CYS A 44 -6.68 2.18 0.19
CA CYS A 44 -7.73 3.07 -0.27
C CYS A 44 -8.08 4.06 0.83
N LEU A 45 -8.05 5.34 0.48
CA LEU A 45 -8.39 6.46 1.33
C LEU A 45 -9.64 7.11 0.76
N ASN A 46 -10.69 7.26 1.57
CA ASN A 46 -11.81 8.11 1.16
C ASN A 46 -11.38 9.59 1.10
N LYS A 47 -12.26 10.48 0.62
CA LYS A 47 -11.97 11.92 0.51
C LYS A 47 -11.38 12.53 1.80
N GLU A 48 -12.01 12.30 2.94
CA GLU A 48 -11.56 12.82 4.24
C GLU A 48 -10.16 12.30 4.63
N ALA A 49 -9.90 10.99 4.45
CA ALA A 49 -8.60 10.40 4.71
C ALA A 49 -7.51 10.91 3.75
N THR A 50 -7.91 11.16 2.49
CA THR A 50 -7.04 11.72 1.45
C THR A 50 -6.60 13.13 1.81
N ASP A 51 -7.52 13.97 2.27
CA ASP A 51 -7.22 15.35 2.66
C ASP A 51 -6.25 15.36 3.87
N ILE A 52 -6.49 14.52 4.89
CA ILE A 52 -5.58 14.33 6.03
C ILE A 52 -4.19 13.86 5.57
N TRP A 53 -4.13 12.87 4.68
CA TRP A 53 -2.87 12.35 4.15
C TRP A 53 -2.09 13.45 3.42
N LYS A 54 -2.76 14.21 2.54
CA LYS A 54 -2.15 15.32 1.79
C LYS A 54 -1.63 16.43 2.71
N ASP A 55 -2.44 16.85 3.67
CA ASP A 55 -2.08 17.89 4.65
C ASP A 55 -0.88 17.47 5.53
N SER A 56 -0.70 16.16 5.71
CA SER A 56 0.43 15.58 6.45
C SER A 56 1.70 15.36 5.61
N GLY A 57 1.74 15.86 4.37
CA GLY A 57 2.90 15.74 3.48
C GLY A 57 2.85 14.56 2.51
N SER A 58 1.70 13.86 2.42
CA SER A 58 1.49 12.73 1.51
C SER A 58 2.50 11.60 1.70
N GLU A 59 2.90 11.31 2.95
CA GLU A 59 3.94 10.33 3.26
C GLU A 59 3.46 8.88 3.02
N TRP A 60 4.18 8.14 2.17
CA TRP A 60 4.05 6.70 2.00
C TRP A 60 5.35 6.08 1.48
N GLU A 61 5.50 4.78 1.70
CA GLU A 61 6.66 3.99 1.28
C GLU A 61 6.23 2.60 0.84
N ALA A 62 6.73 2.15 -0.31
CA ALA A 62 6.64 0.76 -0.74
C ALA A 62 7.92 0.02 -0.33
N ILE A 63 7.81 -0.90 0.63
CA ILE A 63 8.95 -1.73 1.05
C ILE A 63 9.27 -2.78 -0.03
N ASN A 64 8.23 -3.35 -0.64
CA ASN A 64 8.28 -4.21 -1.82
C ASN A 64 6.88 -4.28 -2.46
N ASP A 65 6.67 -5.22 -3.39
CA ASP A 65 5.39 -5.45 -4.08
C ASP A 65 4.30 -6.10 -3.19
N ARG A 66 4.61 -6.39 -1.93
CA ARG A 66 3.71 -7.01 -0.94
C ARG A 66 3.52 -6.20 0.34
N ILE A 67 4.26 -5.11 0.52
CA ILE A 67 4.22 -4.32 1.75
C ILE A 67 4.26 -2.83 1.38
N ILE A 68 3.26 -2.09 1.86
CA ILE A 68 3.19 -0.63 1.73
C ILE A 68 2.84 0.00 3.08
N ILE A 69 3.45 1.15 3.35
CA ILE A 69 3.27 1.95 4.56
C ILE A 69 2.69 3.30 4.15
N VAL A 70 1.61 3.72 4.79
CA VAL A 70 0.98 5.04 4.58
C VAL A 70 0.83 5.72 5.93
N ARG A 71 1.26 6.97 6.04
CA ARG A 71 1.17 7.76 7.28
C ARG A 71 0.07 8.80 7.15
N LEU A 72 -0.79 8.86 8.15
CA LEU A 72 -1.90 9.80 8.24
C LEU A 72 -1.66 10.71 9.45
N GLY A 73 -1.48 12.01 9.21
CA GLY A 73 -1.29 13.03 10.25
C GLY A 73 -2.57 13.39 11.01
N CYS A 74 -3.30 12.40 11.51
CA CYS A 74 -4.50 12.63 12.30
C CYS A 74 -4.13 13.36 13.63
N LYS A 75 -4.96 14.31 14.07
CA LYS A 75 -4.77 14.97 15.38
C LYS A 75 -5.72 14.38 16.41
N PRO A 76 -5.27 14.13 17.66
CA PRO A 76 -3.93 14.38 18.19
C PRO A 76 -2.90 13.25 17.95
N ILE A 77 -3.30 12.14 17.30
CA ILE A 77 -2.49 10.93 17.17
C ILE A 77 -2.24 10.63 15.69
N ASN A 78 -0.98 10.58 15.29
CA ASN A 78 -0.59 10.10 13.96
C ASN A 78 -0.90 8.60 13.82
N ILE A 79 -1.50 8.21 12.71
CA ILE A 79 -1.83 6.82 12.39
C ILE A 79 -0.91 6.35 11.26
N THR A 80 -0.30 5.19 11.43
CA THR A 80 0.46 4.51 10.36
C THR A 80 -0.31 3.25 9.95
N VAL A 81 -0.63 3.16 8.67
CA VAL A 81 -1.32 2.01 8.07
C VAL A 81 -0.31 1.20 7.30
N ILE A 82 -0.20 -0.09 7.61
CA ILE A 82 0.70 -1.02 6.96
C ILE A 82 -0.16 -2.10 6.30
N ALA A 83 -0.19 -2.14 4.97
CA ALA A 83 -0.84 -3.22 4.24
C ALA A 83 0.20 -4.27 3.85
N VAL A 84 -0.08 -5.54 4.20
CA VAL A 84 0.84 -6.67 4.03
C VAL A 84 0.10 -7.81 3.33
N TYR A 85 0.68 -8.29 2.23
CA TYR A 85 0.33 -9.56 1.61
C TYR A 85 1.38 -10.61 1.98
N ALA A 86 1.15 -11.35 3.05
CA ALA A 86 2.08 -12.38 3.52
C ALA A 86 2.15 -13.56 2.54
N SER A 87 3.35 -14.11 2.35
CA SER A 87 3.54 -15.32 1.53
C SER A 87 2.92 -16.54 2.22
N VAL A 88 2.11 -17.31 1.49
CA VAL A 88 1.58 -18.61 1.95
C VAL A 88 2.66 -19.68 2.12
N HIS A 89 3.82 -19.47 1.49
CA HIS A 89 5.04 -20.23 1.75
C HIS A 89 6.05 -19.29 2.40
N PRO A 90 6.17 -19.27 3.73
CA PRO A 90 7.22 -18.50 4.37
C PRO A 90 8.55 -18.98 3.80
N SER A 91 9.32 -18.07 3.21
CA SER A 91 10.70 -18.35 2.87
C SER A 91 11.39 -18.64 4.20
N ASN A 92 11.68 -19.91 4.48
CA ASN A 92 12.55 -20.31 5.58
C ASN A 92 13.77 -19.41 5.48
N GLY A 93 13.94 -18.51 6.45
CA GLY A 93 14.97 -17.49 6.39
C GLY A 93 16.27 -18.15 5.96
N GLN A 94 16.84 -17.67 4.85
CA GLN A 94 18.23 -17.98 4.55
C GLN A 94 18.99 -17.58 5.80
N LYS A 95 19.39 -18.56 6.61
CA LYS A 95 20.36 -18.33 7.68
C LYS A 95 21.56 -17.70 6.98
N SER A 96 21.84 -16.43 7.28
CA SER A 96 23.06 -15.79 6.84
C SER A 96 24.21 -16.71 7.22
N LYS A 97 24.97 -17.17 6.22
CA LYS A 97 26.28 -17.77 6.46
C LYS A 97 27.23 -16.69 6.96
#